data_AF-A0A951BSY2-F1
#
_entry.id   AF-A0A951BSY2-F1
#
_cell.length_a   1.000
_cell.length_b   1.000
_cell.length_c   1.000
_cell.angle_alpha   90.00
_cell.angle_beta   90.00
_cell.angle_gamma   90.00
#
_symmetry.space_group_name_H-M   'P 1'
#
loop_
_entity.id
_entity.type
_entity.pdbx_description
1 polymer ?
#
loop_
_entity_poly.entity_id
_entity_poly.type
_entity_poly.pdbx_seq_one_letter_code
_entity_poly.pdbx_strand_id
1 'polypeptide(L)' 'MVSEKGQVTIPKQLRDRLGIQPGEVLEFEEDGGRLIAVKQQGRDQRLLPRNRKAPRLP' A
#
# COMPACT_ATOMS: atom_id res chain seq x y z
N MET A 1 -4.08 15.48 -2.43
CA MET A 1 -5.41 16.11 -2.58
C MET A 1 -6.44 15.02 -2.85
N VAL A 2 -7.66 15.23 -2.38
CA VAL A 2 -8.82 14.36 -2.62
C VAL A 2 -9.85 15.19 -3.39
N SER A 3 -10.41 14.66 -4.47
CA SER A 3 -11.48 15.34 -5.22
C SER A 3 -12.84 15.07 -4.59
N GLU A 4 -13.88 15.80 -5.00
CA GLU A 4 -15.27 15.58 -4.56
C GLU A 4 -15.78 14.17 -4.91
N LYS A 5 -15.22 13.55 -5.95
CA LYS A 5 -15.54 12.18 -6.36
C LYS A 5 -14.71 11.12 -5.63
N GLY A 6 -13.96 11.51 -4.60
CA GLY A 6 -13.10 10.61 -3.83
C GLY A 6 -11.81 10.18 -4.54
N GLN A 7 -11.40 10.87 -5.61
CA GLN A 7 -10.14 10.55 -6.30
C GLN A 7 -8.96 11.15 -5.55
N VAL A 8 -7.90 10.35 -5.35
CA VAL A 8 -6.65 10.82 -4.72
C VAL A 8 -5.60 11.05 -5.78
N THR A 9 -4.93 12.21 -5.75
CA THR A 9 -3.79 12.46 -6.63
C THR A 9 -2.49 12.02 -5.98
N ILE A 10 -1.76 11.15 -6.67
CA ILE A 10 -0.40 10.72 -6.29
C ILE A 10 0.61 11.65 -6.99
N PRO A 11 1.47 12.38 -6.25
CA PRO A 11 2.49 13.24 -6.84
C PRO A 11 3.43 12.47 -7.79
N LYS A 12 3.88 13.12 -8.88
CA LYS A 12 4.71 12.48 -9.92
C LYS A 12 5.92 11.74 -9.34
N GLN A 13 6.68 12.39 -8.48
CA GLN A 13 7.86 11.78 -7.84
C GLN A 13 7.54 10.50 -7.07
N LEU A 14 6.37 10.42 -6.43
CA LEU A 14 5.95 9.24 -5.68
C LEU A 14 5.48 8.14 -6.64
N ARG A 15 4.74 8.48 -7.70
CA ARG A 15 4.37 7.52 -8.76
C ARG A 15 5.61 6.88 -9.38
N ASP A 16 6.59 7.70 -9.74
CA ASP A 16 7.82 7.24 -10.40
C ASP A 16 8.60 6.28 -9.49
N ARG A 17 8.77 6.64 -8.21
CA ARG A 17 9.45 5.80 -7.21
C ARG A 17 8.72 4.49 -6.89
N LEU A 18 7.39 4.52 -6.88
CA LEU A 18 6.55 3.34 -6.65
C LEU A 18 6.25 2.56 -7.94
N GLY A 19 6.72 3.06 -9.09
CA GLY A 19 6.47 2.50 -10.41
C GLY A 19 5.00 2.48 -10.83
N ILE A 20 4.14 3.33 -10.26
CA ILE A 20 2.69 3.34 -10.53
C ILE A 20 2.40 3.92 -11.92
N GLN A 21 1.77 3.12 -12.77
CA GLN A 21 1.40 3.47 -14.14
C GLN A 21 -0.11 3.75 -14.27
N PRO A 22 -0.53 4.60 -15.22
CA PRO A 22 -1.95 4.80 -15.51
C PRO A 22 -2.64 3.48 -15.86
N GLY A 23 -3.81 3.24 -15.27
CA GLY A 23 -4.60 2.02 -15.49
C GLY A 23 -4.26 0.86 -14.55
N GLU A 24 -3.22 0.96 -13.72
CA GLU A 24 -2.97 -0.03 -12.67
C GLU A 24 -4.03 0.02 -11.57
N VAL A 25 -4.43 -1.17 -11.10
CA VAL A 25 -5.33 -1.33 -9.95
C VAL A 25 -4.51 -1.39 -8.67
N LEU A 26 -4.90 -0.57 -7.69
CA LEU A 26 -4.34 -0.56 -6.35
C LEU A 26 -5.38 -1.08 -5.37
N GLU A 27 -4.93 -1.91 -4.43
CA GLU A 27 -5.70 -2.33 -3.27
C GLU A 27 -5.42 -1.35 -2.12
N PHE A 28 -6.47 -0.96 -1.40
CA PHE A 28 -6.40 0.03 -0.33
C PHE A 28 -6.82 -0.60 1.00
N GLU A 29 -6.02 -0.35 2.03
CA GLU A 29 -6.27 -0.79 3.40
C GLU A 29 -6.07 0.37 4.38
N GLU A 30 -6.71 0.28 5.54
CA GLU A 30 -6.52 1.21 6.66
C GLU A 30 -5.73 0.53 7.78
N ASP A 31 -4.67 1.18 8.25
CA ASP A 31 -3.87 0.73 9.39
C ASP A 31 -3.53 1.92 10.31
N GLY A 32 -4.20 2.00 11.46
CA GLY A 32 -3.91 2.98 12.49
C GLY A 32 -4.03 4.44 12.04
N GLY A 33 -5.05 4.75 11.24
CA GLY A 33 -5.31 6.06 10.66
C GLY A 33 -4.50 6.34 9.39
N ARG A 34 -3.83 5.34 8.82
CA ARG A 34 -3.04 5.46 7.58
C ARG A 34 -3.74 4.74 6.44
N LEU A 35 -3.87 5.40 5.30
CA LEU A 35 -4.30 4.77 4.05
C LEU A 35 -3.08 4.12 3.38
N ILE A 36 -3.05 2.79 3.33
CA ILE A 36 -2.03 2.00 2.66
C ILE A 36 -2.57 1.59 1.30
N ALA A 37 -1.82 1.88 0.23
CA ALA A 37 -2.14 1.44 -1.12
C ALA A 37 -1.04 0.51 -1.62
N VAL A 38 -1.42 -0.69 -2.04
CA VAL A 38 -0.50 -1.68 -2.63
C VAL A 38 -0.91 -1.98 -4.06
N LYS A 39 0.07 -2.19 -4.93
CA LYS A 39 -0.21 -2.69 -6.28
C LYS A 39 -0.88 -4.04 -6.17
N GLN A 40 -1.99 -4.22 -6.89
CA GLN A 40 -2.62 -5.52 -7.01
C GLN A 40 -1.74 -6.39 -7.90
N GLN A 41 -0.70 -7.02 -7.32
CA GLN A 41 0.00 -8.11 -7.97
C GLN A 41 -1.00 -9.25 -8.08
N GLY A 42 -1.20 -9.77 -9.30
CA GLY A 42 -2.15 -10.87 -9.52
C GLY A 42 -1.87 -11.99 -8.53
N ARG A 43 -2.77 -12.14 -7.54
CA ARG A 43 -2.82 -13.15 -6.48
C ARG A 43 -1.52 -13.93 -6.28
N ASP A 44 -0.52 -13.37 -5.62
CA ASP A 44 0.38 -14.15 -4.76
C ASP A 44 1.35 -13.28 -3.95
N GLN A 45 1.76 -13.80 -2.78
CA GLN A 45 3.00 -13.44 -2.06
C GLN A 45 3.11 -12.30 -1.01
N ARG A 46 2.05 -11.80 -0.36
CA ARG A 46 2.24 -10.94 0.86
C ARG A 46 1.56 -11.36 2.16
N LEU A 47 0.85 -12.49 2.19
CA LEU A 47 0.44 -13.11 3.45
C LEU A 47 1.60 -13.94 4.06
N LEU A 48 2.72 -13.28 4.35
CA LEU A 48 3.64 -13.75 5.38
C LEU A 48 3.42 -12.83 6.59
N PRO A 49 2.73 -13.28 7.65
CA PRO A 49 2.65 -12.50 8.88
C PRO A 49 4.06 -12.36 9.44
N ARG A 50 4.59 -11.13 9.49
CA ARG A 50 5.81 -10.83 10.25
C ARG A 50 5.48 -11.09 11.72
N ASN A 51 5.90 -12.25 12.22
CA ASN A 51 5.83 -12.68 13.61
C ASN A 51 5.99 -11.51 14.60
N ARG A 52 4.94 -11.22 15.38
CA ARG A 52 5.10 -10.50 16.64
C ARG A 52 5.69 -11.47 17.66
N LYS A 53 6.84 -11.09 18.22
CA LYS A 53 7.48 -11.55 19.47
C LYS A 53 8.50 -12.69 19.33
N ALA A 54 9.78 -12.33 19.33
CA ALA A 54 10.82 -13.17 19.90
C ALA A 54 10.81 -12.98 21.44
N PRO A 55 10.68 -14.04 22.26
CA PRO A 55 10.92 -13.92 23.69
C PRO A 55 12.41 -13.66 23.94
N ARG A 56 12.70 -12.80 24.92
CA ARG A 56 14.05 -12.39 25.32
C ARG A 56 14.85 -13.64 25.72
N LEU A 57 16.03 -13.79 25.12
CA LEU A 57 17.02 -14.80 25.51
C LEU A 57 17.47 -14.52 26.96
N PRO A 58 17.65 -15.53 27.83
CA PRO A 58 18.45 -15.36 29.04
C PRO A 58 19.93 -15.11 28.70
#